data_AF-A0ABC8U1H6-F1
#
_entry.id   AF-A0ABC8U1H6-F1
#
_cell.length_a   1.000
_cell.length_b   1.000
_cell.length_c   1.000
_cell.angle_alpha   90.00
_cell.angle_beta   90.00
_cell.angle_gamma   90.00
#
_symmetry.space_group_name_H-M   'P 1'
#
loop_
_entity.id
_entity.type
_entity.pdbx_description
1 polymer ?
#
loop_
_entity_poly.entity_id
_entity_poly.type
_entity_poly.pdbx_seq_one_letter_code
_entity_poly.pdbx_strand_id
1 'polypeptide(L)'
;MNDALKLIYVAIAMGLGALLGLCWARTAERQTSRLHKKYLRAVLRQDASFLDKIDGTSTTYQIIASFSADSLTIQGVLSEKIPNFLMNVSTFISSEVVALYLCWKLAVVAIPALSLLIIPRIIYGKMLAEIGKKIIVSYGGAGSIEKQAFSPIRTVYSCGGENETKRSYSETLEKSLDLRIKQGHIKGYAIGSIDIAFAVWSFPAWYVSILVIEKGAIDGDVFTTGVCIIVGGL
;
A
#
# COMPACT_ATOMS: atom_id res chain seq x y z
N MET A 1 -14.47 -41.62 -1.91
CA MET A 1 -15.63 -40.80 -1.45
C MET A 1 -15.22 -39.74 -0.42
N ASN A 2 -14.35 -40.05 0.54
CA ASN A 2 -13.87 -39.07 1.53
C ASN A 2 -13.11 -37.88 0.93
N ASP A 3 -12.33 -38.05 -0.14
CA ASP A 3 -11.57 -36.94 -0.72
C ASP A 3 -12.45 -35.95 -1.50
N ALA A 4 -13.52 -36.43 -2.13
CA ALA A 4 -14.52 -35.57 -2.76
C ALA A 4 -15.25 -34.70 -1.72
N LEU A 5 -15.56 -35.25 -0.54
CA LEU A 5 -16.16 -34.48 0.55
C LEU A 5 -15.21 -33.39 1.08
N LYS A 6 -13.90 -33.66 1.20
CA LYS A 6 -12.90 -32.65 1.59
C LYS A 6 -12.85 -31.49 0.60
N LEU A 7 -12.89 -31.77 -0.71
CA LEU A 7 -12.90 -30.72 -1.74
C LEU A 7 -14.16 -29.85 -1.66
N ILE A 8 -15.32 -30.45 -1.34
CA ILE A 8 -16.56 -29.69 -1.13
C ILE A 8 -16.44 -28.79 0.11
N TYR A 9 -15.88 -29.27 1.22
CA TYR A 9 -15.66 -28.43 2.40
C TYR A 9 -14.73 -27.25 2.12
N VAL A 10 -13.64 -27.46 1.35
CA VAL A 10 -12.73 -26.40 0.93
C VAL A 10 -13.45 -25.38 0.03
N ALA A 11 -14.27 -25.84 -0.92
CA ALA A 11 -15.04 -24.96 -1.79
C ALA A 11 -16.04 -24.09 -1.01
N ILE A 12 -16.73 -24.66 -0.01
CA ILE A 12 -17.63 -23.91 0.87
C ILE A 12 -16.87 -22.87 1.69
N ALA A 13 -15.73 -23.24 2.28
CA ALA A 13 -14.87 -22.31 3.01
C ALA A 13 -14.38 -21.15 2.12
N MET A 14 -13.95 -21.43 0.89
CA MET A 14 -13.52 -20.42 -0.06
C MET A 14 -14.66 -19.49 -0.47
N GLY A 15 -15.87 -20.05 -0.66
CA GLY A 15 -17.09 -19.27 -0.92
C GLY A 15 -17.44 -18.34 0.23
N LEU A 16 -17.37 -18.81 1.49
CA LEU A 16 -17.57 -17.99 2.68
C LEU A 16 -16.51 -16.88 2.79
N GLY A 17 -15.24 -17.17 2.47
CA GLY A 17 -14.17 -16.19 2.41
C GLY A 17 -14.45 -15.06 1.41
N ALA A 18 -14.94 -15.40 0.22
CA ALA A 18 -15.33 -14.41 -0.78
C ALA A 18 -16.48 -13.51 -0.32
N LEU A 19 -17.47 -14.06 0.40
CA LEU A 19 -18.56 -13.28 0.99
C LEU A 19 -18.06 -12.30 2.05
N LEU A 20 -17.10 -12.71 2.89
CA LEU A 20 -16.46 -11.81 3.86
C LEU A 20 -15.75 -10.64 3.16
N GLY A 21 -15.07 -10.90 2.04
CA GLY A 21 -14.46 -9.86 1.21
C GLY A 21 -15.48 -8.85 0.68
N LEU A 22 -16.62 -9.31 0.17
CA LEU A 22 -17.71 -8.45 -0.28
C LEU A 22 -18.33 -7.64 0.87
N CYS A 23 -18.51 -8.26 2.04
CA CYS A 23 -18.97 -7.59 3.25
C CYS A 23 -18.00 -6.50 3.71
N TRP A 24 -16.69 -6.74 3.59
CA TRP A 24 -15.67 -5.75 3.90
C TRP A 24 -15.76 -4.56 2.95
N ALA A 25 -15.79 -4.78 1.63
CA ALA A 25 -15.92 -3.72 0.63
C ALA A 25 -17.16 -2.85 0.88
N ARG A 26 -18.32 -3.49 1.09
CA ARG A 26 -19.58 -2.82 1.48
C ARG A 26 -19.43 -1.98 2.75
N THR A 27 -18.68 -2.48 3.74
CA THR A 27 -18.45 -1.77 4.99
C THR A 27 -17.52 -0.57 4.78
N ALA A 28 -16.45 -0.72 4.00
CA ALA A 28 -15.52 0.35 3.67
C ALA A 28 -16.21 1.51 2.95
N GLU A 29 -17.09 1.22 1.99
CA GLU A 29 -17.92 2.23 1.31
C GLU A 29 -18.82 3.00 2.30
N ARG A 30 -19.49 2.28 3.20
CA ARG A 30 -20.36 2.88 4.22
C ARG A 30 -19.58 3.78 5.18
N GLN A 31 -18.40 3.35 5.63
CA GLN A 31 -17.55 4.14 6.52
C GLN A 31 -17.06 5.42 5.83
N THR A 32 -16.62 5.30 4.57
CA THR A 32 -16.20 6.45 3.76
C THR A 32 -17.33 7.46 3.59
N SER A 33 -18.54 6.99 3.23
CA SER A 33 -19.71 7.87 3.08
C SER A 33 -20.08 8.58 4.39
N ARG A 34 -19.98 7.88 5.54
CA ARG A 34 -20.22 8.48 6.86
C ARG A 34 -19.17 9.53 7.21
N LEU A 35 -17.90 9.26 6.91
CA LEU A 35 -16.80 10.21 7.10
C LEU A 35 -17.07 11.47 6.27
N HIS A 36 -17.44 11.30 5.00
CA HIS A 36 -17.75 12.40 4.10
C HIS A 36 -18.88 13.29 4.63
N LYS A 37 -19.99 12.68 5.06
CA LYS A 37 -21.13 13.40 5.64
C LYS A 37 -20.78 14.13 6.93
N LYS A 38 -20.01 13.51 7.83
CA LYS A 38 -19.59 14.13 9.10
C LYS A 38 -18.66 15.31 8.87
N TYR A 39 -17.72 15.18 7.95
CA TYR A 39 -16.81 16.27 7.60
C TYR A 39 -17.55 17.46 7.00
N LEU A 40 -18.39 17.22 5.99
CA LEU A 40 -19.18 18.30 5.38
C LEU A 40 -20.07 19.00 6.42
N ARG A 41 -20.72 18.23 7.31
CA ARG A 41 -21.50 18.79 8.43
C ARG A 41 -20.64 19.61 9.39
N ALA A 42 -19.39 19.20 9.65
CA ALA A 42 -18.48 19.94 10.52
C ALA A 42 -17.99 21.24 9.87
N VAL A 43 -17.67 21.22 8.57
CA VAL A 43 -17.28 22.42 7.81
C VAL A 43 -18.43 23.43 7.75
N LEU A 44 -19.67 22.98 7.51
CA LEU A 44 -20.85 23.84 7.48
C LEU A 44 -21.25 24.42 8.86
N ARG A 45 -20.66 23.92 9.94
CA ARG A 45 -20.89 24.42 11.32
C ARG A 45 -19.81 25.38 11.80
N GLN A 46 -18.76 25.61 11.02
CA GLN A 46 -17.70 26.55 11.35
C GLN A 46 -18.17 28.00 11.12
N ASP A 47 -17.66 28.92 11.95
CA ASP A 47 -18.01 30.33 11.87
C ASP A 47 -17.45 31.00 10.60
N ALA A 48 -18.08 32.10 10.17
CA ALA A 48 -17.65 32.87 9.02
C ALA A 48 -16.17 33.35 9.15
N SER A 49 -15.68 33.62 10.36
CA SER A 49 -14.27 33.99 10.60
C SER A 49 -13.28 32.85 10.29
N PHE A 50 -13.67 31.60 10.50
CA PHE A 50 -12.86 30.44 10.12
C PHE A 50 -12.85 30.27 8.60
N LEU A 51 -14.00 30.47 7.96
CA LEU A 51 -14.11 30.43 6.50
C LEU A 51 -13.33 31.57 5.83
N ASP A 52 -13.35 32.78 6.38
CA ASP A 52 -12.57 33.93 5.88
C ASP A 52 -11.05 33.69 5.97
N LYS A 53 -10.58 33.08 7.07
CA LYS A 53 -9.17 32.66 7.19
C LYS A 53 -8.79 31.64 6.12
N ILE A 54 -9.75 30.85 5.64
CA ILE A 54 -9.52 29.87 4.59
C ILE A 54 -9.67 30.51 3.21
N ASP A 55 -10.65 31.39 2.98
CA ASP A 55 -10.89 32.08 1.70
C ASP A 55 -9.70 32.96 1.29
N GLY A 56 -8.92 33.48 2.24
CA GLY A 56 -7.63 34.15 1.97
C GLY A 56 -6.54 33.25 1.36
N THR A 57 -6.73 31.91 1.33
CA THR A 57 -5.76 30.94 0.80
C THR A 57 -6.39 29.88 -0.14
N SER A 58 -7.71 29.67 -0.11
CA SER A 58 -8.48 28.76 -0.98
C SER A 58 -9.98 29.00 -0.84
N THR A 59 -10.70 29.12 -1.95
CA THR A 59 -12.17 29.27 -1.92
C THR A 59 -12.85 28.02 -1.33
N THR A 60 -13.97 28.19 -0.62
CA THR A 60 -14.83 27.11 -0.08
C THR A 60 -15.00 25.90 -1.04
N TYR A 61 -15.14 26.10 -2.36
CA TYR A 61 -15.26 25.00 -3.32
C TYR A 61 -13.99 24.11 -3.41
N GLN A 62 -12.80 24.68 -3.24
CA GLN A 62 -11.54 23.95 -3.32
C GLN A 62 -11.39 22.98 -2.14
N ILE A 63 -11.88 23.36 -0.96
CA ILE A 63 -11.84 22.52 0.25
C ILE A 63 -12.73 21.28 0.05
N ILE A 64 -13.92 21.48 -0.53
CA ILE A 64 -14.85 20.38 -0.81
C ILE A 64 -14.27 19.45 -1.88
N ALA A 65 -13.63 20.01 -2.91
CA ALA A 65 -12.98 19.24 -3.97
C ALA A 65 -11.76 18.45 -3.45
N SER A 66 -10.88 19.08 -2.66
CA SER A 66 -9.72 18.40 -2.08
C SER A 66 -10.13 17.32 -1.10
N PHE A 67 -11.13 17.59 -0.26
CA PHE A 67 -11.68 16.60 0.65
C PHE A 67 -12.30 15.41 -0.08
N SER A 68 -12.98 15.64 -1.20
CA SER A 68 -13.53 14.57 -2.03
C SER A 68 -12.42 13.68 -2.59
N ALA A 69 -11.30 14.27 -3.04
CA ALA A 69 -10.13 13.52 -3.49
C ALA A 69 -9.48 12.71 -2.35
N ASP A 70 -9.33 13.32 -1.17
CA ASP A 70 -8.79 12.64 0.02
C ASP A 70 -9.71 11.49 0.46
N SER A 71 -11.03 11.69 0.43
CA SER A 71 -12.04 10.68 0.75
C SER A 71 -11.96 9.48 -0.20
N LEU A 72 -11.74 9.68 -1.50
CA LEU A 72 -11.53 8.59 -2.46
C LEU A 72 -10.25 7.82 -2.16
N THR A 73 -9.18 8.52 -1.78
CA THR A 73 -7.93 7.89 -1.37
C THR A 73 -8.12 7.03 -0.12
N ILE A 74 -8.83 7.55 0.89
CA ILE A 74 -9.18 6.82 2.12
C ILE A 74 -10.03 5.59 1.79
N GLN A 75 -11.00 5.72 0.87
CA GLN A 75 -11.82 4.60 0.44
C GLN A 75 -10.98 3.49 -0.18
N GLY A 76 -10.03 3.85 -1.06
CA GLY A 76 -9.10 2.88 -1.66
C GLY A 76 -8.26 2.16 -0.61
N VAL A 77 -7.76 2.89 0.39
CA VAL A 77 -7.01 2.28 1.49
C VAL A 77 -7.88 1.33 2.31
N LEU A 78 -9.10 1.74 2.65
CA LEU A 78 -10.00 0.97 3.50
C LEU A 78 -10.58 -0.26 2.79
N SER A 79 -10.88 -0.13 1.50
CA SER A 79 -11.51 -1.19 0.70
C SER A 79 -10.52 -2.20 0.13
N GLU A 80 -9.27 -1.80 -0.13
CA GLU A 80 -8.30 -2.63 -0.85
C GLU A 80 -7.03 -2.89 -0.02
N LYS A 81 -6.38 -1.84 0.49
CA LYS A 81 -5.04 -1.99 1.11
C LYS A 81 -5.11 -2.68 2.47
N ILE A 82 -6.07 -2.34 3.32
CA ILE A 82 -6.22 -2.94 4.65
C ILE A 82 -6.59 -4.44 4.55
N PRO A 83 -7.59 -4.85 3.74
CA PRO A 83 -7.89 -6.27 3.52
C PRO A 83 -6.73 -7.06 2.98
N ASN A 84 -6.02 -6.54 1.97
CA ASN A 84 -4.87 -7.24 1.40
C ASN A 84 -3.74 -7.40 2.42
N PHE A 85 -3.53 -6.40 3.29
CA PHE A 85 -2.56 -6.51 4.37
C PHE A 85 -2.95 -7.61 5.38
N LEU A 86 -4.21 -7.60 5.84
CA LEU A 86 -4.74 -8.63 6.74
C LEU A 86 -4.66 -10.03 6.12
N MET A 87 -5.02 -10.16 4.85
CA MET A 87 -4.92 -11.40 4.08
C MET A 87 -3.48 -11.89 4.06
N ASN A 88 -2.53 -11.07 3.64
CA ASN A 88 -1.12 -11.47 3.54
C ASN A 88 -0.54 -11.86 4.91
N VAL A 89 -0.86 -11.12 5.98
CA VAL A 89 -0.44 -11.48 7.35
C VAL A 89 -1.06 -12.80 7.80
N SER A 90 -2.35 -13.02 7.52
CA SER A 90 -3.02 -14.28 7.87
C SER A 90 -2.47 -15.46 7.08
N THR A 91 -2.19 -15.29 5.79
CA THR A 91 -1.57 -16.30 4.92
C THR A 91 -0.20 -16.67 5.45
N PHE A 92 0.65 -15.67 5.74
CA PHE A 92 1.98 -15.88 6.31
C PHE A 92 1.94 -16.67 7.64
N ILE A 93 1.08 -16.28 8.59
CA ILE A 93 0.96 -17.00 9.86
C ILE A 93 0.46 -18.43 9.63
N SER A 94 -0.57 -18.60 8.79
CA SER A 94 -1.15 -19.92 8.52
C SER A 94 -0.17 -20.85 7.82
N SER A 95 0.61 -20.35 6.86
CA SER A 95 1.58 -21.14 6.12
C SER A 95 2.74 -21.59 6.99
N GLU A 96 3.23 -20.71 7.88
CA GLU A 96 4.27 -21.06 8.85
C GLU A 96 3.81 -22.10 9.86
N VAL A 97 2.57 -21.97 10.37
CA VAL A 97 1.99 -22.96 11.32
C VAL A 97 1.84 -24.33 10.65
N VAL A 98 1.34 -24.38 9.42
CA VAL A 98 1.21 -25.63 8.66
C VAL A 98 2.58 -26.22 8.34
N ALA A 99 3.55 -25.40 7.94
CA ALA A 99 4.92 -25.83 7.68
C ALA A 99 5.59 -26.44 8.91
N LEU A 100 5.41 -25.83 10.09
CA LEU A 100 5.92 -26.34 11.37
C LEU A 100 5.25 -27.67 11.77
N TYR A 101 3.95 -27.81 11.51
CA TYR A 101 3.20 -29.02 11.84
C TYR A 101 3.61 -30.22 10.98
N LEU A 102 3.79 -30.03 9.67
CA LEU A 102 4.16 -31.09 8.74
C LEU A 102 5.62 -31.51 8.87
N CYS A 103 6.56 -30.55 8.82
CA CYS A 103 7.99 -30.82 8.83
C CYS A 103 8.77 -29.73 9.56
N TRP A 104 8.80 -29.80 10.89
CA TRP A 104 9.50 -28.83 11.75
C TRP A 104 10.98 -28.63 11.37
N LYS A 105 11.68 -29.68 10.93
CA LYS A 105 13.09 -29.59 10.51
C LYS A 105 13.29 -28.66 9.31
N LEU A 106 12.36 -28.70 8.36
CA LEU A 106 12.41 -27.86 7.16
C LEU A 106 12.00 -26.42 7.49
N ALA A 107 10.95 -26.26 8.30
CA ALA A 107 10.48 -24.95 8.74
C ALA A 107 11.57 -24.16 9.51
N VAL A 108 12.30 -24.81 10.42
CA VAL A 108 13.40 -24.15 11.17
C VAL A 108 14.51 -23.64 10.26
N VAL A 109 14.82 -24.37 9.18
CA VAL A 109 15.82 -23.96 8.18
C VAL A 109 15.31 -22.80 7.30
N ALA A 110 14.00 -22.68 7.12
CA ALA A 110 13.38 -21.64 6.32
C ALA A 110 13.21 -20.29 7.04
N ILE A 111 13.09 -20.27 8.37
CA ILE A 111 12.93 -19.03 9.16
C ILE A 111 14.03 -17.98 8.88
N PRO A 112 15.33 -18.33 8.82
CA PRO A 112 16.38 -17.39 8.44
C PRO A 112 16.23 -16.84 7.02
N ALA A 113 15.82 -17.69 6.07
CA ALA A 113 15.61 -17.30 4.68
C ALA A 113 14.44 -16.31 4.54
N LEU A 114 13.35 -16.53 5.28
CA LEU A 114 12.20 -15.62 5.32
C LEU A 114 12.55 -14.29 5.98
N SER A 115 13.32 -14.32 7.07
CA SER A 115 13.78 -13.11 7.77
C SER A 115 14.62 -12.21 6.85
N LEU A 116 15.43 -12.81 5.98
CA LEU A 116 16.22 -12.10 4.96
C LEU A 116 15.34 -11.35 3.94
N LEU A 117 14.11 -11.81 3.68
CA LEU A 117 13.16 -11.17 2.75
C LEU A 117 12.36 -10.04 3.40
N ILE A 118 12.05 -10.15 4.69
CA ILE A 118 11.23 -9.18 5.43
C ILE A 118 12.03 -7.90 5.72
N ILE A 119 13.31 -8.02 6.11
CA ILE A 119 14.14 -6.88 6.53
C ILE A 119 14.26 -5.82 5.41
N PRO A 120 14.65 -6.14 4.17
CA PRO A 120 14.75 -5.16 3.08
C PRO A 120 13.39 -4.50 2.80
N ARG A 121 12.30 -5.27 2.83
CA ARG A 121 10.94 -4.79 2.57
C ARG A 121 10.54 -3.69 3.56
N ILE A 122 10.87 -3.85 4.84
CA ILE A 122 10.63 -2.84 5.88
C ILE A 122 11.49 -1.60 5.66
N ILE A 123 12.79 -1.77 5.33
CA ILE A 123 13.72 -0.66 5.09
C ILE A 123 13.24 0.19 3.90
N TYR A 124 12.98 -0.44 2.75
CA TYR A 124 12.47 0.24 1.56
C TYR A 124 11.13 0.91 1.84
N GLY A 125 10.22 0.24 2.56
CA GLY A 125 8.94 0.82 2.96
C GLY A 125 9.08 2.11 3.78
N LYS A 126 10.00 2.13 4.75
CA LYS A 126 10.28 3.32 5.57
C LYS A 126 10.89 4.45 4.73
N MET A 127 11.90 4.15 3.91
CA MET A 127 12.52 5.15 3.03
C MET A 127 11.51 5.77 2.07
N LEU A 128 10.63 4.95 1.50
CA LEU A 128 9.62 5.41 0.56
C LEU A 128 8.56 6.28 1.22
N ALA A 129 8.17 5.94 2.45
CA ALA A 129 7.24 6.76 3.25
C ALA A 129 7.85 8.12 3.62
N GLU A 130 9.12 8.17 4.00
CA GLU A 130 9.80 9.42 4.35
C GLU A 130 9.92 10.36 3.14
N ILE A 131 10.33 9.82 1.99
CA ILE A 131 10.44 10.60 0.75
C ILE A 131 9.05 11.02 0.26
N GLY A 132 8.04 10.16 0.39
CA GLY A 132 6.65 10.52 0.07
C GLY A 132 6.17 11.74 0.85
N LYS A 133 6.47 11.82 2.16
CA LYS A 133 6.16 13.01 2.98
C LYS A 133 6.87 14.26 2.46
N LYS A 134 8.16 14.17 2.13
CA LYS A 134 8.93 15.30 1.57
C LYS A 134 8.36 15.78 0.23
N ILE A 135 7.94 14.85 -0.64
CA ILE A 135 7.30 15.18 -1.91
C ILE A 135 5.99 15.93 -1.70
N ILE A 136 5.13 15.46 -0.79
CA ILE A 136 3.85 16.13 -0.50
C ILE A 136 4.07 17.57 -0.01
N VAL A 137 5.02 17.77 0.89
CA VAL A 137 5.36 19.10 1.41
C VAL A 137 5.91 20.02 0.31
N SER A 138 6.86 19.54 -0.49
CA SER A 138 7.45 20.31 -1.60
C SER A 138 6.42 20.66 -2.68
N TYR A 139 5.55 19.71 -3.01
CA TYR A 139 4.50 19.90 -4.01
C TYR A 139 3.39 20.86 -3.52
N GLY A 140 3.12 20.86 -2.21
CA GLY A 140 2.19 21.83 -1.59
C GLY A 140 2.61 23.29 -1.81
N GLY A 141 3.92 23.57 -1.82
CA GLY A 141 4.46 24.89 -2.16
C GLY A 141 4.13 25.31 -3.59
N ALA A 142 4.34 24.42 -4.57
CA ALA A 142 3.98 24.68 -5.97
C ALA A 142 2.48 24.92 -6.14
N GLY A 143 1.64 24.12 -5.46
CA GLY A 143 0.19 24.29 -5.46
C GLY A 143 -0.28 25.62 -4.86
N SER A 144 0.43 26.17 -3.87
CA SER A 144 0.10 27.49 -3.32
C SER A 144 0.38 28.63 -4.32
N ILE A 145 1.50 28.58 -5.05
CA ILE A 145 1.86 29.56 -6.08
C ILE A 145 0.82 29.52 -7.21
N GLU A 146 0.44 28.32 -7.64
CA GLU A 146 -0.60 28.12 -8.65
C GLU A 146 -1.92 28.77 -8.20
N LYS A 147 -2.39 28.47 -6.99
CA LYS A 147 -3.63 29.04 -6.45
C LYS A 147 -3.59 30.57 -6.38
N GLN A 148 -2.46 31.14 -5.95
CA GLN A 148 -2.27 32.58 -5.86
C GLN A 148 -2.25 33.27 -7.22
N ALA A 149 -1.87 32.56 -8.29
CA ALA A 149 -1.86 33.08 -9.65
C ALA A 149 -3.22 32.95 -10.35
N PHE A 150 -3.89 31.80 -10.18
CA PHE A 150 -5.14 31.51 -10.86
C PHE A 150 -6.35 32.23 -10.24
N SER A 151 -6.37 32.42 -8.92
CA SER A 151 -7.51 33.08 -8.26
C SER A 151 -7.69 34.54 -8.73
N PRO A 152 -6.63 35.36 -8.87
CA PRO A 152 -6.70 36.69 -9.46
C PRO A 152 -6.07 36.74 -10.86
N ILE A 153 -6.40 35.79 -11.75
CA ILE A 153 -5.74 35.66 -13.07
C ILE A 153 -5.75 36.96 -13.90
N ARG A 154 -6.85 37.72 -13.84
CA ARG A 154 -6.99 39.02 -14.53
C ARG A 154 -6.02 40.06 -13.99
N THR A 155 -5.76 40.05 -12.68
CA THR A 155 -4.81 40.97 -12.03
C THR A 155 -3.38 40.62 -12.43
N VAL A 156 -3.01 39.34 -12.39
CA VAL A 156 -1.68 38.86 -12.82
C VAL A 156 -1.41 39.26 -14.27
N TYR A 157 -2.41 39.08 -15.14
CA TYR A 157 -2.34 39.50 -16.54
C TYR A 157 -2.19 41.03 -16.67
N SER A 158 -3.04 41.81 -16.00
CA SER A 158 -3.01 43.27 -16.08
C SER A 158 -1.73 43.91 -15.53
N CYS A 159 -1.07 43.26 -14.57
CA CYS A 159 0.20 43.70 -13.98
C CYS A 159 1.43 43.13 -14.71
N GLY A 160 1.26 42.29 -15.74
CA GLY A 160 2.38 41.64 -16.45
C GLY A 160 3.18 40.66 -15.61
N GLY A 161 2.61 40.13 -14.52
CA GLY A 161 3.30 39.28 -13.53
C GLY A 161 3.41 37.80 -13.92
N GLU A 162 3.01 37.44 -15.14
CA GLU A 162 2.99 36.05 -15.61
C GLU A 162 4.37 35.39 -15.59
N ASN A 163 5.38 36.12 -16.04
CA ASN A 163 6.73 35.57 -16.20
C ASN A 163 7.38 35.27 -14.83
N GLU A 164 7.13 36.14 -13.85
CA GLU A 164 7.63 35.95 -12.48
C GLU A 164 6.93 34.79 -11.77
N THR A 165 5.61 34.68 -11.94
CA THR A 165 4.83 33.57 -11.39
C THR A 165 5.28 32.23 -11.99
N LYS A 166 5.46 32.20 -13.32
CA LYS A 166 5.94 31.02 -14.04
C LYS A 166 7.34 30.60 -13.56
N ARG A 167 8.24 31.56 -13.35
CA ARG A 167 9.58 31.33 -12.82
C ARG A 167 9.52 30.71 -11.43
N SER A 168 8.78 31.32 -10.50
CA SER A 168 8.64 30.84 -9.12
C SER A 168 8.00 29.44 -9.04
N TYR A 169 6.98 29.19 -9.88
CA TYR A 169 6.36 27.86 -10.00
C TYR A 169 7.36 26.82 -10.51
N SER A 170 8.11 27.15 -11.58
CA SER A 170 9.13 26.25 -12.15
C SER A 170 10.23 25.90 -11.14
N GLU A 171 10.76 26.87 -10.41
CA GLU A 171 11.79 26.66 -9.39
C GLU A 171 11.30 25.74 -8.24
N THR A 172 10.03 25.86 -7.86
CA THR A 172 9.43 25.00 -6.81
C THR A 172 9.10 23.60 -7.33
N LEU A 173 8.69 23.50 -8.59
CA LEU A 173 8.40 22.24 -9.25
C LEU A 173 9.67 21.42 -9.48
N GLU A 174 10.78 22.05 -9.86
CA GLU A 174 12.07 21.38 -10.08
C GLU A 174 12.57 20.64 -8.83
N LYS A 175 12.45 21.28 -7.65
CA LYS A 175 12.76 20.63 -6.35
C LYS A 175 11.87 19.39 -6.11
N SER A 176 10.59 19.49 -6.46
CA SER A 176 9.64 18.38 -6.34
C SER A 176 9.94 17.25 -7.33
N LEU A 177 10.44 17.57 -8.52
CA LEU A 177 10.86 16.61 -9.54
C LEU A 177 12.09 15.83 -9.09
N ASP A 178 13.12 16.48 -8.55
CA ASP A 178 14.31 15.78 -8.03
C ASP A 178 13.95 14.76 -6.93
N LEU A 179 13.07 15.14 -6.00
CA LEU A 179 12.56 14.21 -4.98
C LEU A 179 11.79 13.04 -5.59
N ARG A 180 11.00 13.27 -6.65
CA ARG A 180 10.26 12.23 -7.34
C ARG A 180 11.18 11.29 -8.14
N ILE A 181 12.25 11.81 -8.74
CA ILE A 181 13.28 11.01 -9.41
C ILE A 181 13.99 10.12 -8.38
N LYS A 182 14.39 10.65 -7.23
CA LYS A 182 14.94 9.87 -6.11
C LYS A 182 13.98 8.78 -5.63
N GLN A 183 12.70 9.10 -5.50
CA GLN A 183 11.67 8.11 -5.19
C GLN A 183 11.58 7.02 -6.29
N GLY A 184 11.68 7.40 -7.55
CA GLY A 184 11.72 6.50 -8.70
C GLY A 184 12.87 5.51 -8.61
N HIS A 185 14.08 5.98 -8.33
CA HIS A 185 15.24 5.12 -8.12
C HIS A 185 15.05 4.13 -6.96
N ILE A 186 14.56 4.60 -5.81
CA ILE A 186 14.32 3.73 -4.65
C ILE A 186 13.27 2.67 -4.95
N LYS A 187 12.20 3.04 -5.67
CA LYS A 187 11.20 2.06 -6.15
C LYS A 187 11.82 1.07 -7.13
N GLY A 188 12.64 1.55 -8.05
CA GLY A 188 13.35 0.70 -9.01
C GLY A 188 14.23 -0.34 -8.32
N TYR A 189 15.05 0.10 -7.35
CA TYR A 189 15.87 -0.83 -6.54
C TYR A 189 15.02 -1.79 -5.72
N ALA A 190 13.91 -1.34 -5.13
CA ALA A 190 13.02 -2.20 -4.37
C ALA A 190 12.39 -3.29 -5.26
N ILE A 191 11.93 -2.95 -6.46
CA ILE A 191 11.36 -3.91 -7.40
C ILE A 191 12.44 -4.87 -7.92
N GLY A 192 13.60 -4.36 -8.32
CA GLY A 192 14.71 -5.20 -8.77
C GLY A 192 15.23 -6.15 -7.69
N SER A 193 15.14 -5.78 -6.41
CA SER A 193 15.51 -6.67 -5.30
C SER A 193 14.57 -7.87 -5.13
N ILE A 194 13.37 -7.85 -5.73
CA ILE A 194 12.45 -9.00 -5.73
C ILE A 194 13.07 -10.17 -6.51
N ASP A 195 13.91 -9.91 -7.51
CA ASP A 195 14.57 -10.99 -8.26
C ASP A 195 15.53 -11.81 -7.38
N ILE A 196 16.14 -11.18 -6.37
CA ILE A 196 16.97 -11.84 -5.36
C ILE A 196 16.10 -12.78 -4.49
N ALA A 197 14.81 -12.49 -4.32
CA ALA A 197 13.91 -13.37 -3.57
C ALA A 197 13.71 -14.73 -4.24
N PHE A 198 13.74 -14.81 -5.58
CA PHE A 198 13.72 -16.11 -6.27
C PHE A 198 14.95 -16.95 -5.97
N ALA A 199 16.13 -16.32 -5.82
CA ALA A 199 17.34 -17.02 -5.39
C ALA A 199 17.21 -17.53 -3.95
N VAL A 200 16.57 -16.75 -3.07
CA VAL A 200 16.29 -17.18 -1.69
C VAL A 200 15.29 -18.34 -1.66
N TRP A 201 14.27 -18.36 -2.52
CA TRP A 201 13.33 -19.48 -2.64
C TRP A 201 13.95 -20.75 -3.23
N SER A 202 15.02 -20.62 -4.01
CA SER A 202 15.77 -21.76 -4.55
C SER A 202 16.41 -22.61 -3.44
N PHE A 203 16.84 -21.99 -2.33
CA PHE A 203 17.52 -22.70 -1.25
C PHE A 203 16.62 -23.71 -0.50
N PRO A 204 15.39 -23.35 -0.04
CA PRO A 204 14.42 -24.32 0.47
C PRO A 204 14.05 -25.40 -0.56
N ALA A 205 13.89 -25.04 -1.83
CA ALA A 205 13.54 -26.01 -2.88
C ALA A 205 14.65 -27.06 -3.10
N TRP A 206 15.92 -26.63 -3.07
CA TRP A 206 17.06 -27.54 -3.13
C TRP A 206 17.14 -28.45 -1.89
N TYR A 207 16.93 -27.89 -0.70
CA TYR A 207 16.97 -28.67 0.55
C TYR A 207 15.81 -29.68 0.63
N VAL A 208 14.62 -29.33 0.14
CA VAL A 208 13.49 -30.25 -0.04
C VAL A 208 13.89 -31.43 -0.91
N SER A 209 14.55 -31.19 -2.05
CA SER A 209 15.00 -32.24 -2.97
C SER A 209 15.94 -33.25 -2.29
N ILE A 210 16.92 -32.77 -1.52
CA ILE A 210 17.83 -33.65 -0.78
C ILE A 210 17.09 -34.46 0.29
N LEU A 211 16.15 -33.83 1.01
CA LEU A 211 15.42 -34.49 2.08
C LEU A 211 14.55 -35.65 1.56
N VAL A 212 13.98 -35.48 0.36
CA VAL A 212 13.23 -36.53 -0.35
C VAL A 212 14.16 -37.68 -0.76
N ILE A 213 15.31 -37.37 -1.37
CA ILE A 213 16.23 -38.38 -1.91
C ILE A 213 16.94 -39.18 -0.79
N GLU A 214 17.43 -38.52 0.27
CA GLU A 214 18.31 -39.16 1.25
C GLU A 214 17.59 -39.74 2.47
N LYS A 215 16.44 -39.20 2.87
CA LYS A 215 15.79 -39.55 4.15
C LYS A 215 14.46 -40.29 4.02
N GLY A 216 13.97 -40.54 2.81
CA GLY A 216 12.71 -41.26 2.58
C GLY A 216 11.52 -40.68 3.36
N ALA A 217 11.54 -39.37 3.62
CA ALA A 217 10.45 -38.68 4.29
C ALA A 217 9.20 -38.72 3.40
N ILE A 218 8.01 -38.73 4.02
CA ILE A 218 6.73 -38.79 3.31
C ILE A 218 6.68 -37.70 2.23
N ASP A 219 6.75 -38.10 0.97
CA ASP A 219 6.97 -37.21 -0.19
C ASP A 219 5.98 -36.03 -0.25
N GLY A 220 4.73 -36.27 0.19
CA GLY A 220 3.68 -35.26 0.21
C GLY A 220 3.87 -34.17 1.27
N ASP A 221 4.33 -34.52 2.46
CA ASP A 221 4.41 -33.58 3.59
C ASP A 221 5.58 -32.61 3.43
N VAL A 222 6.72 -33.11 2.93
CA VAL A 222 7.91 -32.29 2.67
C VAL A 222 7.65 -31.33 1.52
N PHE A 223 7.04 -31.80 0.43
CA PHE A 223 6.68 -30.96 -0.71
C PHE A 223 5.69 -29.86 -0.31
N THR A 224 4.63 -30.24 0.43
CA THR A 224 3.62 -29.29 0.93
C THR A 224 4.24 -28.23 1.84
N THR A 225 5.15 -28.63 2.72
CA THR A 225 5.89 -27.70 3.59
C THR A 225 6.72 -26.70 2.78
N GLY A 226 7.42 -27.15 1.74
CA GLY A 226 8.17 -26.28 0.83
C GLY A 226 7.28 -25.26 0.10
N VAL A 227 6.12 -25.69 -0.39
CA VAL A 227 5.12 -24.80 -1.01
C VAL A 227 4.57 -23.78 0.00
N CYS A 228 4.26 -24.21 1.23
CA CYS A 228 3.79 -23.31 2.30
C CYS A 228 4.82 -22.21 2.60
N ILE A 229 6.11 -22.54 2.70
CA ILE A 229 7.18 -21.56 2.94
C ILE A 229 7.26 -20.53 1.80
N ILE A 230 7.16 -20.97 0.55
CA ILE A 230 7.22 -20.07 -0.61
C ILE A 230 5.98 -19.17 -0.65
N VAL A 231 4.79 -19.73 -0.48
CA VAL A 231 3.51 -18.99 -0.48
C VAL A 231 3.43 -18.01 0.68
N GLY A 232 3.96 -18.35 1.86
CA GLY A 232 4.05 -17.43 2.99
C GLY A 232 4.98 -16.24 2.73
N GLY A 233 6.05 -16.44 1.96
CA GLY A 233 7.06 -15.41 1.67
C GLY A 233 6.65 -14.35 0.62
N LEU A 234 5.53 -14.56 -0.09
CA LEU A 234 4.96 -13.60 -1.06
C LEU A 234 4.35 -12.39 -0.33
#